data_AF-A0AAW1YL10-F1
#
_entry.id   AF-A0AAW1YL10-F1
#
_cell.length_a   1.000
_cell.length_b   1.000
_cell.length_c   1.000
_cell.angle_alpha   90.00
_cell.angle_beta   90.00
_cell.angle_gamma   90.00
#
_symmetry.space_group_name_H-M   'P 1'
#
loop_
_entity.id
_entity.type
_entity.pdbx_description
1 polymer ?
#
loop_
_entity_poly.entity_id
_entity_poly.type
_entity_poly.pdbx_seq_one_letter_code
_entity_poly.pdbx_strand_id
1 'polypeptide(L)'
;MIRNLTEKEECKFETSSSSTSLLLCLGFLISKHGHYFQEHTISTHHPDFPFVLLPFACSIYFQIPHFEPNAANILYQGDAVASAGAIELINKVSYTCRVGWANYAEKVPLWDSNTGRLTDFTTHYSFVIDTQGSSNYGHGIAFFLAPVGFQIPPNSAGGFLGLFNTTPIEYSPNQIILVEFDSYVNQEWDPPYEHVGINNNSIASAVTTPWNASTHSGDTTNVWIGYNSTTKNLSVHWSYQTTSTSTENTSLWYQIDLMKILPEWITIGFSAATGSYVEINTLVSWEFNSTLDIKDTSRKHAEKRRIIVGSSVSGGVLVAVVFVALIMVRPEVESKIKGNHQRQKT
;
A
#
# COMPACT_ATOMS: atom_id res chain seq x y z
N MET A 1 -23.93 18.75 -43.89
CA MET A 1 -23.86 17.28 -44.06
C MET A 1 -22.37 16.96 -44.10
N ILE A 2 -21.68 16.44 -43.09
CA ILE A 2 -21.98 15.76 -41.82
C ILE A 2 -20.89 16.21 -40.82
N ARG A 3 -21.25 16.44 -39.56
CA ARG A 3 -20.31 16.67 -38.45
C ARG A 3 -19.87 15.30 -37.95
N ASN A 4 -18.57 15.02 -37.89
CA ASN A 4 -18.05 13.87 -37.13
C ASN A 4 -17.85 14.31 -35.68
N LEU A 5 -18.65 13.74 -34.80
CA LEU A 5 -18.48 13.81 -33.35
C LEU A 5 -17.39 12.78 -33.00
N THR A 6 -16.26 13.24 -32.45
CA THR A 6 -15.37 12.39 -31.67
C THR A 6 -16.08 12.09 -30.36
N GLU A 7 -16.52 10.85 -30.21
CA GLU A 7 -17.14 10.34 -29.00
C GLU A 7 -16.06 10.23 -27.93
N LYS A 8 -16.15 11.08 -26.91
CA LYS A 8 -15.38 10.95 -25.67
C LYS A 8 -15.98 9.78 -24.90
N GLU A 9 -15.33 8.63 -24.91
CA GLU A 9 -15.79 7.48 -24.12
C GLU A 9 -15.39 7.68 -22.65
N GLU A 10 -16.31 8.23 -21.85
CA GLU A 10 -16.21 8.23 -20.39
C GLU A 10 -16.68 6.87 -19.84
N CYS A 11 -15.79 6.11 -19.20
CA CYS A 11 -16.16 4.90 -18.48
C CYS A 11 -16.88 5.28 -17.17
N LYS A 12 -18.23 5.19 -17.15
CA LYS A 12 -19.05 5.43 -15.95
C LYS A 12 -19.15 4.17 -15.10
N PHE A 13 -18.76 4.27 -13.82
CA PHE A 13 -19.00 3.24 -12.81
C PHE A 13 -20.41 3.37 -12.20
N GLU A 14 -21.18 2.28 -12.21
CA GLU A 14 -22.36 2.12 -11.35
C GLU A 14 -21.94 1.58 -9.98
N THR A 15 -22.24 2.33 -8.91
CA THR A 15 -21.99 1.91 -7.53
C THR A 15 -23.22 1.18 -6.98
N SER A 16 -23.13 -0.16 -6.87
CA SER A 16 -24.12 -0.96 -6.13
C SER A 16 -23.74 -1.05 -4.65
N SER A 17 -24.35 -0.20 -3.83
CA SER A 17 -24.36 -0.30 -2.38
C SER A 17 -25.33 -1.39 -1.93
N SER A 18 -24.87 -2.35 -1.11
CA SER A 18 -25.77 -3.14 -0.26
C SER A 18 -25.11 -3.49 1.06
N SER A 19 -25.48 -2.71 2.09
CA SER A 19 -25.31 -3.06 3.49
C SER A 19 -26.26 -4.18 3.89
N THR A 20 -25.79 -5.21 4.59
CA THR A 20 -26.64 -5.92 5.56
C THR A 20 -25.82 -6.39 6.77
N SER A 21 -26.37 -6.07 7.93
CA SER A 21 -25.94 -6.45 9.28
C SER A 21 -26.49 -7.84 9.61
N LEU A 22 -25.75 -8.67 10.35
CA LEU A 22 -26.36 -9.77 11.10
C LEU A 22 -25.63 -10.00 12.45
N LEU A 23 -26.33 -9.61 13.52
CA LEU A 23 -26.15 -10.09 14.89
C LEU A 23 -26.57 -11.56 14.97
N LEU A 24 -25.83 -12.40 15.71
CA LEU A 24 -26.39 -13.60 16.33
C LEU A 24 -25.68 -13.87 17.67
N CYS A 25 -26.42 -13.67 18.75
CA CYS A 25 -26.18 -14.26 20.06
C CYS A 25 -26.41 -15.77 20.00
N LEU A 26 -25.66 -16.55 20.79
CA LEU A 26 -26.24 -17.61 21.60
C LEU A 26 -25.31 -17.93 22.77
N GLY A 27 -25.85 -17.82 23.99
CA GLY A 27 -25.25 -18.41 25.20
C GLY A 27 -26.05 -19.63 25.63
N PHE A 28 -25.40 -20.59 26.30
CA PHE A 28 -26.05 -21.55 27.18
C PHE A 28 -25.12 -21.97 28.34
N LEU A 29 -25.75 -22.21 29.50
CA LEU A 29 -25.19 -22.44 30.83
C LEU A 29 -24.84 -23.91 31.15
N ILE A 30 -23.76 -24.07 31.92
CA ILE A 30 -23.52 -24.88 33.16
C ILE A 30 -24.25 -26.25 33.34
N SER A 31 -23.47 -27.31 33.64
CA SER A 31 -23.63 -28.14 34.88
C SER A 31 -22.46 -29.10 35.16
N LYS A 32 -22.29 -29.39 36.46
CA LYS A 32 -21.14 -29.96 37.21
C LYS A 32 -21.02 -31.49 37.15
N HIS A 33 -19.83 -32.00 37.50
CA HIS A 33 -19.44 -32.95 38.58
C HIS A 33 -17.90 -33.13 38.42
N GLY A 34 -16.98 -32.99 39.36
CA GLY A 34 -16.97 -33.15 40.82
C GLY A 34 -16.07 -34.34 41.16
N HIS A 35 -14.77 -34.17 41.40
CA HIS A 35 -13.95 -35.05 42.25
C HIS A 35 -12.63 -34.38 42.67
N TYR A 36 -12.30 -34.63 43.93
CA TYR A 36 -11.31 -33.98 44.78
C TYR A 36 -9.95 -34.70 44.63
N PHE A 37 -8.87 -33.98 44.31
CA PHE A 37 -7.51 -34.41 44.58
C PHE A 37 -6.68 -33.18 44.97
N GLN A 38 -6.10 -33.23 46.15
CA GLN A 38 -5.31 -32.17 46.76
C GLN A 38 -3.84 -32.50 46.50
N GLU A 39 -3.23 -31.84 45.50
CA GLU A 39 -1.77 -31.82 45.35
C GLU A 39 -1.24 -30.44 45.72
N HIS A 40 -0.32 -30.42 46.68
CA HIS A 40 0.46 -29.25 47.02
C HIS A 40 1.53 -29.04 45.95
N THR A 41 1.28 -28.16 44.99
CA THR A 41 2.31 -27.66 44.07
C THR A 41 2.72 -26.26 44.49
N ILE A 42 3.99 -26.09 44.82
CA ILE A 42 4.62 -24.81 45.17
C ILE A 42 4.62 -23.94 43.92
N SER A 43 3.81 -22.87 43.93
CA SER A 43 3.75 -21.87 42.86
C SER A 43 4.99 -20.98 42.92
N THR A 44 6.01 -21.27 42.11
CA THR A 44 7.05 -20.30 41.76
C THR A 44 6.48 -19.32 40.75
N HIS A 45 6.16 -18.10 41.19
CA HIS A 45 5.81 -17.00 40.31
C HIS A 45 7.02 -16.62 39.46
N HIS A 46 7.05 -17.09 38.21
CA HIS A 46 7.86 -16.46 37.17
C HIS A 46 7.08 -15.26 36.64
N PRO A 47 7.64 -14.04 36.60
CA PRO A 47 6.99 -12.95 35.92
C PRO A 47 7.03 -13.24 34.41
N ASP A 48 5.87 -13.55 33.84
CA ASP A 48 5.65 -13.58 32.40
C ASP A 48 5.88 -12.16 31.87
N PHE A 49 7.10 -11.89 31.41
CA PHE A 49 7.39 -10.70 30.63
C PHE A 49 6.64 -10.81 29.30
N PRO A 50 5.78 -9.84 28.94
CA PRO A 50 5.23 -9.80 27.60
C PRO A 50 6.41 -9.58 26.64
N PHE A 51 6.71 -10.60 25.82
CA PHE A 51 7.61 -10.44 24.68
C PHE A 51 6.96 -9.43 23.72
N VAL A 52 7.33 -8.16 23.86
CA VAL A 52 7.05 -7.14 22.87
C VAL A 52 7.98 -7.44 21.69
N LEU A 53 7.48 -8.18 20.71
CA LEU A 53 8.10 -8.28 19.39
C LEU A 53 8.09 -6.87 18.80
N LEU A 54 9.22 -6.16 18.92
CA LEU A 54 9.49 -4.96 18.14
C LEU A 54 9.70 -5.43 16.70
N PRO A 55 8.91 -4.96 15.72
CA PRO A 55 9.26 -5.20 14.33
C PRO A 55 10.55 -4.42 14.05
N PHE A 56 11.65 -5.15 13.95
CA PHE A 56 12.85 -4.66 13.28
C PHE A 56 12.50 -4.67 11.79
N ALA A 57 12.59 -3.53 11.12
CA ALA A 57 12.46 -3.50 9.68
C ALA A 57 13.87 -3.58 9.09
N CYS A 58 14.27 -4.79 8.74
CA CYS A 58 15.54 -5.05 8.11
C CYS A 58 15.54 -4.60 6.65
N SER A 59 16.73 -4.52 6.05
CA SER A 59 16.91 -4.58 4.60
C SER A 59 15.95 -5.60 3.99
N ILE A 60 15.23 -5.23 2.94
CA ILE A 60 14.25 -6.11 2.31
C ILE A 60 14.92 -6.84 1.17
N TYR A 61 14.83 -8.17 1.19
CA TYR A 61 15.19 -9.01 0.06
C TYR A 61 14.12 -10.07 -0.13
N PHE A 62 13.62 -10.19 -1.35
CA PHE A 62 12.81 -11.34 -1.75
C PHE A 62 13.06 -11.69 -3.21
N GLN A 63 12.83 -12.96 -3.53
CA GLN A 63 12.84 -13.48 -4.88
C GLN A 63 11.66 -14.44 -5.05
N ILE A 64 10.77 -14.13 -5.99
CA ILE A 64 9.55 -14.87 -6.28
C ILE A 64 9.64 -15.36 -7.71
N PRO A 65 10.12 -16.60 -7.93
CA PRO A 65 10.20 -17.19 -9.27
C PRO A 65 8.84 -17.67 -9.77
N HIS A 66 7.89 -17.94 -8.86
CA HIS A 66 6.54 -18.41 -9.16
C HIS A 66 5.55 -17.81 -8.15
N PHE A 67 4.37 -17.41 -8.64
CA PHE A 67 3.31 -16.82 -7.84
C PHE A 67 2.20 -17.83 -7.51
N GLU A 68 1.79 -17.85 -6.25
CA GLU A 68 0.78 -18.76 -5.72
C GLU A 68 -0.44 -17.97 -5.20
N PRO A 69 -1.69 -18.42 -5.43
CA PRO A 69 -2.91 -17.68 -5.06
C PRO A 69 -3.03 -17.32 -3.58
N ASN A 70 -2.42 -18.12 -2.69
CA ASN A 70 -2.51 -17.97 -1.25
C ASN A 70 -1.19 -17.54 -0.60
N ALA A 71 -0.25 -17.02 -1.40
CA ALA A 71 1.03 -16.56 -0.88
C ALA A 71 0.84 -15.31 -0.01
N ALA A 72 1.35 -15.34 1.23
CA ALA A 72 1.16 -14.23 2.17
C ALA A 72 2.01 -12.98 1.85
N ASN A 73 2.97 -13.09 0.91
CA ASN A 73 3.92 -12.05 0.57
C ASN A 73 3.45 -11.13 -0.58
N ILE A 74 2.37 -11.49 -1.29
CA ILE A 74 1.78 -10.68 -2.38
C ILE A 74 0.30 -10.42 -2.08
N LEU A 75 -0.12 -9.18 -2.27
CA LEU A 75 -1.51 -8.75 -2.17
C LEU A 75 -2.06 -8.52 -3.58
N TYR A 76 -3.04 -9.33 -3.96
CA TYR A 76 -3.79 -9.20 -5.20
C TYR A 76 -4.99 -8.27 -4.99
N GLN A 77 -5.13 -7.24 -5.82
CA GLN A 77 -6.22 -6.28 -5.76
C GLN A 77 -6.82 -6.03 -7.14
N GLY A 78 -8.06 -5.58 -7.18
CA GLY A 78 -8.82 -5.44 -8.42
C GLY A 78 -8.97 -6.79 -9.11
N ASP A 79 -8.57 -6.85 -10.38
CA ASP A 79 -8.67 -8.02 -11.25
C ASP A 79 -7.48 -8.97 -11.20
N ALA A 80 -6.40 -8.60 -10.50
CA ALA A 80 -5.19 -9.39 -10.47
C ALA A 80 -5.43 -10.74 -9.79
N VAL A 81 -4.88 -11.80 -10.37
CA VAL A 81 -4.94 -13.16 -9.80
C VAL A 81 -3.64 -13.90 -10.07
N ALA A 82 -3.20 -14.72 -9.12
CA ALA A 82 -2.17 -15.71 -9.41
C ALA A 82 -2.77 -16.89 -10.18
N SER A 83 -2.15 -17.25 -11.29
CA SER A 83 -2.61 -18.30 -12.20
C SER A 83 -1.38 -18.99 -12.80
N ALA A 84 -1.33 -20.31 -12.69
CA ALA A 84 -0.27 -21.14 -13.29
C ALA A 84 1.18 -20.68 -12.97
N GLY A 85 1.43 -20.18 -11.75
CA GLY A 85 2.77 -19.72 -11.34
C GLY A 85 3.12 -18.30 -11.78
N ALA A 86 2.21 -17.58 -12.44
CA ALA A 86 2.32 -16.19 -12.84
C ALA A 86 1.19 -15.35 -12.22
N ILE A 87 1.20 -14.04 -12.44
CA ILE A 87 0.09 -13.14 -12.10
C ILE A 87 -0.51 -12.61 -13.39
N GLU A 88 -1.75 -12.98 -13.66
CA GLU A 88 -2.58 -12.29 -14.64
C GLU A 88 -3.05 -10.99 -13.99
N LEU A 89 -2.53 -9.84 -14.41
CA LEU A 89 -2.95 -8.55 -13.83
C LEU A 89 -4.40 -8.25 -14.20
N ILE A 90 -4.89 -8.77 -15.33
CA ILE A 90 -6.29 -8.68 -15.74
C ILE A 90 -6.79 -10.07 -16.12
N ASN A 91 -7.38 -10.79 -15.16
CA ASN A 91 -7.88 -12.16 -15.34
C ASN A 91 -8.90 -12.27 -16.51
N LYS A 92 -9.78 -11.28 -16.64
CA LYS A 92 -10.86 -11.30 -17.64
C LYS A 92 -10.64 -10.24 -18.70
N VAL A 93 -9.65 -10.45 -19.57
CA VAL A 93 -9.30 -9.52 -20.66
C VAL A 93 -10.46 -9.18 -21.60
N SER A 94 -11.49 -10.04 -21.70
CA SER A 94 -12.71 -9.77 -22.48
C SER A 94 -13.62 -8.70 -21.87
N TYR A 95 -13.37 -8.27 -20.64
CA TYR A 95 -14.08 -7.19 -19.98
C TYR A 95 -13.23 -5.93 -20.07
N THR A 96 -13.85 -4.85 -20.54
CA THR A 96 -13.22 -3.54 -20.64
C THR A 96 -13.19 -2.83 -19.29
N CYS A 97 -12.37 -1.77 -19.19
CA CYS A 97 -12.27 -0.91 -18.02
C CYS A 97 -11.93 -1.64 -16.70
N ARG A 98 -11.03 -2.62 -16.74
CA ARG A 98 -10.55 -3.35 -15.56
C ARG A 98 -9.22 -2.81 -15.07
N VAL A 99 -8.94 -3.01 -13.79
CA VAL A 99 -7.69 -2.63 -13.14
C VAL A 99 -7.29 -3.78 -12.24
N GLY A 100 -6.01 -4.15 -12.27
CA GLY A 100 -5.46 -5.10 -11.32
C GLY A 100 -4.11 -4.67 -10.80
N TRP A 101 -3.91 -4.91 -9.50
CA TRP A 101 -2.68 -4.62 -8.79
C TRP A 101 -2.12 -5.87 -8.12
N ALA A 102 -0.80 -6.00 -8.12
CA ALA A 102 -0.08 -6.99 -7.34
C ALA A 102 1.00 -6.29 -6.51
N ASN A 103 0.81 -6.23 -5.20
CA ASN A 103 1.67 -5.47 -4.29
C ASN A 103 2.47 -6.39 -3.39
N TYR A 104 3.68 -6.00 -3.03
CA TYR A 104 4.38 -6.63 -1.92
C TYR A 104 3.61 -6.36 -0.61
N ALA A 105 3.39 -7.42 0.18
CA ALA A 105 2.49 -7.36 1.34
C ALA A 105 3.03 -6.52 2.50
N GLU A 106 4.36 -6.43 2.63
CA GLU A 106 5.00 -5.63 3.67
C GLU A 106 5.38 -4.24 3.18
N LYS A 107 5.47 -3.29 4.11
CA LYS A 107 5.96 -1.94 3.83
C LYS A 107 7.47 -1.94 3.59
N VAL A 108 7.93 -1.11 2.67
CA VAL A 108 9.35 -0.96 2.35
C VAL A 108 9.91 0.31 2.99
N PRO A 109 10.98 0.22 3.81
CA PRO A 109 11.69 1.39 4.30
C PRO A 109 12.47 2.03 3.14
N LEU A 110 12.07 3.22 2.73
CA LEU A 110 12.72 3.98 1.65
C LEU A 110 13.81 4.90 2.20
N TRP A 111 13.50 5.67 3.24
CA TRP A 111 14.45 6.59 3.88
C TRP A 111 14.15 6.78 5.37
N ASP A 112 15.16 7.21 6.12
CA ASP A 112 15.06 7.47 7.56
C ASP A 112 15.13 8.96 7.86
N SER A 113 14.07 9.51 8.43
CA SER A 113 13.97 10.92 8.82
C SER A 113 14.96 11.34 9.91
N ASN A 114 15.45 10.41 10.73
CA ASN A 114 16.39 10.72 11.80
C ASN A 114 17.82 10.91 11.29
N THR A 115 18.20 10.15 10.26
CA THR A 115 19.56 10.15 9.71
C THR A 115 19.67 10.82 8.35
N GLY A 116 18.55 11.07 7.67
CA GLY A 116 18.51 11.54 6.28
C GLY A 116 19.01 10.52 5.28
N ARG A 117 19.18 9.24 5.69
CA ARG A 117 19.67 8.17 4.82
C ARG A 117 18.54 7.68 3.93
N LEU A 118 18.79 7.68 2.62
CA LEU A 118 17.92 7.11 1.59
C LEU A 118 18.50 5.76 1.14
N THR A 119 17.65 4.77 0.88
CA THR A 119 18.08 3.44 0.45
C THR A 119 18.51 3.44 -1.02
N ASP A 120 19.55 2.68 -1.33
CA ASP A 120 19.68 2.10 -2.67
C ASP A 120 18.71 0.93 -2.77
N PHE A 121 18.13 0.73 -3.95
CA PHE A 121 17.35 -0.48 -4.23
C PHE A 121 17.58 -0.97 -5.65
N THR A 122 17.35 -2.27 -5.83
CA THR A 122 17.25 -2.90 -7.14
C THR A 122 16.01 -3.76 -7.20
N THR A 123 15.35 -3.79 -8.34
CA THR A 123 14.34 -4.80 -8.63
C THR A 123 14.59 -5.41 -9.99
N HIS A 124 14.33 -6.70 -10.09
CA HIS A 124 14.38 -7.45 -11.31
C HIS A 124 13.08 -8.22 -11.46
N TYR A 125 12.40 -8.05 -12.57
CA TYR A 125 11.15 -8.76 -12.83
C TYR A 125 11.06 -9.17 -14.29
N SER A 126 10.22 -10.16 -14.55
CA SER A 126 9.87 -10.55 -15.90
C SER A 126 8.37 -10.46 -16.09
N PHE A 127 7.95 -10.00 -17.27
CA PHE A 127 6.54 -9.89 -17.64
C PHE A 127 6.34 -10.24 -19.11
N VAL A 128 5.08 -10.48 -19.49
CA VAL A 128 4.65 -10.70 -20.86
C VAL A 128 3.48 -9.75 -21.16
N ILE A 129 3.57 -9.04 -22.28
CA ILE A 129 2.43 -8.39 -22.94
C ILE A 129 2.08 -9.20 -24.18
N ASP A 130 0.84 -9.64 -24.30
CA ASP A 130 0.31 -10.30 -25.50
C ASP A 130 -0.82 -9.46 -26.11
N THR A 131 -0.54 -8.85 -27.27
CA THR A 131 -1.48 -8.03 -28.05
C THR A 131 -2.50 -8.86 -28.81
N GLN A 132 -2.38 -10.19 -28.77
CA GLN A 132 -3.24 -11.16 -29.45
C GLN A 132 -3.31 -10.95 -30.97
N GLY A 133 -2.28 -10.32 -31.56
CA GLY A 133 -2.23 -9.97 -32.98
C GLY A 133 -3.20 -8.86 -33.39
N SER A 134 -3.78 -8.14 -32.42
CA SER A 134 -4.64 -6.98 -32.69
C SER A 134 -3.84 -5.80 -33.20
N SER A 135 -4.44 -4.97 -34.06
CA SER A 135 -3.87 -3.68 -34.45
C SER A 135 -4.19 -2.56 -33.46
N ASN A 136 -5.14 -2.78 -32.55
CA ASN A 136 -5.47 -1.87 -31.44
C ASN A 136 -5.43 -2.67 -30.14
N TYR A 137 -4.49 -2.36 -29.27
CA TYR A 137 -4.23 -3.03 -27.99
C TYR A 137 -3.89 -1.97 -26.93
N GLY A 138 -3.83 -2.37 -25.66
CA GLY A 138 -3.53 -1.44 -24.56
C GLY A 138 -3.87 -1.99 -23.17
N HIS A 139 -3.42 -1.36 -22.09
CA HIS A 139 -2.73 -0.06 -22.03
C HIS A 139 -1.34 -0.11 -21.38
N GLY A 140 -0.80 -1.31 -21.16
CA GLY A 140 0.53 -1.49 -20.57
C GLY A 140 0.52 -1.95 -19.12
N ILE A 141 1.74 -1.98 -18.56
CA ILE A 141 2.07 -2.39 -17.20
C ILE A 141 2.99 -1.37 -16.55
N ALA A 142 2.81 -1.11 -15.26
CA ALA A 142 3.68 -0.24 -14.49
C ALA A 142 4.18 -0.90 -13.21
N PHE A 143 5.48 -0.74 -12.92
CA PHE A 143 6.04 -0.95 -11.58
C PHE A 143 5.99 0.38 -10.82
N PHE A 144 5.45 0.41 -9.60
CA PHE A 144 5.25 1.65 -8.86
C PHE A 144 5.78 1.62 -7.42
N LEU A 145 6.10 2.81 -6.92
CA LEU A 145 6.39 3.14 -5.53
C LEU A 145 5.38 4.19 -5.07
N ALA A 146 4.63 3.91 -4.00
CA ALA A 146 3.59 4.80 -3.48
C ALA A 146 3.52 4.76 -1.94
N PRO A 147 2.77 5.66 -1.27
CA PRO A 147 2.64 5.63 0.19
C PRO A 147 1.97 4.33 0.65
N VAL A 148 2.33 3.85 1.84
CA VAL A 148 1.60 2.73 2.45
C VAL A 148 0.12 3.11 2.57
N GLY A 149 -0.76 2.24 2.08
CA GLY A 149 -2.20 2.48 2.05
C GLY A 149 -2.69 3.27 0.83
N PHE A 150 -1.83 3.51 -0.18
CA PHE A 150 -2.27 3.94 -1.51
C PHE A 150 -3.28 2.93 -2.06
N GLN A 151 -4.36 3.42 -2.64
CA GLN A 151 -5.48 2.62 -3.15
C GLN A 151 -5.67 2.91 -4.62
N ILE A 152 -6.20 1.93 -5.36
CA ILE A 152 -6.62 2.12 -6.75
C ILE A 152 -7.56 3.33 -6.81
N PRO A 153 -7.19 4.42 -7.51
CA PRO A 153 -8.06 5.57 -7.62
C PRO A 153 -9.36 5.20 -8.34
N PRO A 154 -10.49 5.86 -8.01
CA PRO A 154 -11.69 5.70 -8.81
C PRO A 154 -11.44 6.21 -10.23
N ASN A 155 -12.15 5.63 -11.21
CA ASN A 155 -12.05 6.01 -12.62
C ASN A 155 -10.60 6.00 -13.15
N SER A 156 -9.90 4.89 -12.91
CA SER A 156 -8.45 4.73 -13.17
C SER A 156 -8.14 3.67 -14.24
N ALA A 157 -9.13 3.27 -15.03
CA ALA A 157 -8.96 2.28 -16.09
C ALA A 157 -8.24 2.87 -17.33
N GLY A 158 -7.90 2.03 -18.30
CA GLY A 158 -7.20 2.43 -19.53
C GLY A 158 -5.81 3.01 -19.26
N GLY A 159 -5.43 4.07 -19.97
CA GLY A 159 -4.13 4.74 -19.83
C GLY A 159 -3.84 5.35 -18.45
N PHE A 160 -4.81 5.37 -17.53
CA PHE A 160 -4.57 5.76 -16.13
C PHE A 160 -3.92 4.63 -15.29
N LEU A 161 -3.78 3.42 -15.86
CA LEU A 161 -3.04 2.25 -15.34
C LEU A 161 -3.41 1.80 -13.92
N GLY A 162 -4.59 2.19 -13.43
CA GLY A 162 -4.98 1.96 -12.04
C GLY A 162 -4.24 2.84 -11.03
N LEU A 163 -3.48 3.86 -11.47
CA LEU A 163 -2.61 4.69 -10.64
C LEU A 163 -3.03 6.16 -10.58
N PHE A 164 -3.82 6.63 -11.55
CA PHE A 164 -4.26 8.02 -11.67
C PHE A 164 -5.78 8.13 -11.79
N ASN A 165 -6.37 9.20 -11.31
CA ASN A 165 -7.80 9.45 -11.46
C ASN A 165 -8.04 10.34 -12.69
N THR A 166 -9.03 9.99 -13.52
CA THR A 166 -9.54 10.85 -14.60
C THR A 166 -10.02 12.22 -14.13
N THR A 167 -10.47 12.32 -12.88
CA THR A 167 -10.96 13.57 -12.28
C THR A 167 -9.79 14.31 -11.62
N PRO A 168 -9.50 15.56 -12.02
CA PRO A 168 -8.55 16.39 -11.30
C PRO A 168 -9.15 16.79 -9.95
N ILE A 169 -8.93 15.98 -8.92
CA ILE A 169 -9.18 16.40 -7.54
C ILE A 169 -7.96 17.21 -7.11
N GLU A 170 -8.12 18.52 -7.05
CA GLU A 170 -7.07 19.51 -6.76
C GLU A 170 -6.37 19.41 -5.37
N TYR A 171 -6.56 18.32 -4.61
CA TYR A 171 -6.23 18.33 -3.18
C TYR A 171 -5.39 17.18 -2.63
N SER A 172 -4.75 16.37 -3.48
CA SER A 172 -3.59 15.61 -3.00
C SER A 172 -2.57 15.44 -4.12
N PRO A 173 -1.30 15.88 -3.95
CA PRO A 173 -0.25 15.46 -4.86
C PRO A 173 -0.14 13.94 -4.80
N ASN A 174 -0.22 13.26 -5.94
CA ASN A 174 -0.02 11.82 -6.01
C ASN A 174 1.44 11.53 -5.64
N GLN A 175 1.70 11.03 -4.43
CA GLN A 175 3.07 10.68 -4.05
C GLN A 175 3.48 9.36 -4.71
N ILE A 176 3.64 9.34 -6.03
CA ILE A 176 3.89 8.12 -6.79
C ILE A 176 5.03 8.31 -7.77
N ILE A 177 5.91 7.32 -7.81
CA ILE A 177 6.91 7.12 -8.85
C ILE A 177 6.59 5.82 -9.54
N LEU A 178 6.63 5.78 -10.86
CA LEU A 178 6.45 4.54 -11.60
C LEU A 178 7.39 4.46 -12.80
N VAL A 179 7.59 3.22 -13.23
CA VAL A 179 8.18 2.88 -14.52
C VAL A 179 7.10 2.16 -15.31
N GLU A 180 6.68 2.75 -16.42
CA GLU A 180 5.64 2.20 -17.30
C GLU A 180 6.25 1.60 -18.57
N PHE A 181 5.63 0.52 -19.04
CA PHE A 181 5.73 0.01 -20.40
C PHE A 181 4.37 0.26 -21.03
N ASP A 182 4.25 1.39 -21.73
CA ASP A 182 2.99 1.90 -22.28
C ASP A 182 2.85 1.48 -23.75
N SER A 183 1.86 0.64 -23.98
CA SER A 183 1.51 0.05 -25.28
C SER A 183 0.42 0.83 -26.02
N TYR A 184 -0.10 1.93 -25.46
CA TYR A 184 -1.16 2.70 -26.08
C TYR A 184 -0.97 4.21 -25.94
N VAL A 185 -0.81 4.89 -27.06
CA VAL A 185 -0.60 6.35 -27.09
C VAL A 185 -1.87 7.12 -26.79
N ASN A 186 -1.95 7.71 -25.59
CA ASN A 186 -2.91 8.74 -25.22
C ASN A 186 -2.40 10.14 -25.59
N GLN A 187 -3.00 10.73 -26.64
CA GLN A 187 -2.56 12.01 -27.23
C GLN A 187 -2.53 13.19 -26.25
N GLU A 188 -3.24 13.10 -25.14
CA GLU A 188 -3.32 14.12 -24.10
C GLU A 188 -2.03 14.24 -23.27
N TRP A 189 -1.26 13.15 -23.08
CA TRP A 189 -0.07 13.16 -22.21
C TRP A 189 1.13 12.38 -22.74
N ASP A 190 0.96 11.50 -23.74
CA ASP A 190 2.04 10.66 -24.24
C ASP A 190 2.83 11.29 -25.38
N PRO A 191 4.10 10.85 -25.58
CA PRO A 191 4.78 11.05 -26.85
C PRO A 191 3.99 10.38 -28.00
N PRO A 192 4.25 10.75 -29.28
CA PRO A 192 3.52 10.21 -30.43
C PRO A 192 3.97 8.78 -30.81
N TYR A 193 4.32 7.96 -29.82
CA TYR A 193 4.79 6.58 -29.94
C TYR A 193 4.57 5.83 -28.62
N GLU A 194 4.37 4.51 -28.71
CA GLU A 194 4.46 3.60 -27.57
C GLU A 194 5.84 3.72 -26.92
N HIS A 195 5.92 3.59 -25.60
CA HIS A 195 7.13 3.98 -24.90
C HIS A 195 7.35 3.24 -23.58
N VAL A 196 8.61 3.22 -23.16
CA VAL A 196 8.96 3.00 -21.75
C VAL A 196 9.19 4.36 -21.11
N GLY A 197 8.60 4.56 -19.93
CA GLY A 197 8.54 5.84 -19.24
C GLY A 197 8.98 5.77 -17.78
N ILE A 198 9.51 6.87 -17.26
CA ILE A 198 9.67 7.09 -15.81
C ILE A 198 8.81 8.28 -15.43
N ASN A 199 7.80 8.06 -14.59
CA ASN A 199 6.84 9.09 -14.21
C ASN A 199 7.09 9.56 -12.78
N ASN A 200 6.85 10.85 -12.56
CA ASN A 200 7.07 11.51 -11.28
C ASN A 200 5.83 12.31 -10.91
N ASN A 201 4.97 11.75 -10.05
CA ASN A 201 3.75 12.40 -9.55
C ASN A 201 2.89 12.98 -10.70
N SER A 202 2.87 12.29 -11.84
CA SER A 202 2.22 12.73 -13.06
C SER A 202 1.94 11.51 -13.93
N ILE A 203 0.83 11.54 -14.66
CA ILE A 203 0.56 10.54 -15.70
C ILE A 203 1.49 10.74 -16.90
N ALA A 204 1.83 11.98 -17.25
CA ALA A 204 2.85 12.25 -18.25
C ALA A 204 4.23 11.88 -17.69
N SER A 205 4.94 11.02 -18.43
CA SER A 205 6.31 10.61 -18.11
C SER A 205 7.30 11.78 -18.10
N ALA A 206 8.23 11.77 -17.15
CA ALA A 206 9.27 12.80 -17.04
C ALA A 206 10.42 12.58 -18.05
N VAL A 207 10.62 11.32 -18.45
CA VAL A 207 11.52 10.92 -19.51
C VAL A 207 10.95 9.65 -20.15
N THR A 208 11.11 9.49 -21.46
CA THR A 208 10.62 8.35 -22.23
C THR A 208 11.66 7.88 -23.23
N THR A 209 11.51 6.64 -23.71
CA THR A 209 12.19 6.18 -24.91
C THR A 209 11.24 5.32 -25.75
N PRO A 210 11.29 5.42 -27.11
CA PRO A 210 10.41 4.65 -27.97
C PRO A 210 10.54 3.14 -27.74
N TRP A 211 9.40 2.47 -27.70
CA TRP A 211 9.25 1.04 -27.49
C TRP A 211 8.02 0.55 -28.24
N ASN A 212 8.00 -0.66 -28.77
CA ASN A 212 6.82 -1.17 -29.48
C ASN A 212 6.37 -2.51 -28.91
N ALA A 213 5.21 -2.54 -28.26
CA ALA A 213 4.68 -3.76 -27.65
C ALA A 213 4.43 -4.86 -28.69
N SER A 214 3.94 -4.51 -29.89
CA SER A 214 3.60 -5.49 -30.93
C SER A 214 4.81 -6.24 -31.48
N THR A 215 6.01 -5.64 -31.49
CA THR A 215 7.24 -6.33 -31.95
C THR A 215 7.73 -7.38 -30.96
N HIS A 216 7.23 -7.34 -29.73
CA HIS A 216 7.60 -8.20 -28.61
C HIS A 216 6.41 -8.96 -28.01
N SER A 217 5.27 -8.99 -28.73
CA SER A 217 4.04 -9.60 -28.25
C SER A 217 4.22 -11.08 -27.92
N GLY A 218 3.81 -11.47 -26.72
CA GLY A 218 3.95 -12.83 -26.20
C GLY A 218 5.37 -13.22 -25.79
N ASP A 219 6.36 -12.33 -25.97
CA ASP A 219 7.72 -12.56 -25.51
C ASP A 219 7.91 -12.15 -24.05
N THR A 220 8.79 -12.85 -23.36
CA THR A 220 9.13 -12.51 -21.97
C THR A 220 10.13 -11.36 -21.96
N THR A 221 9.73 -10.25 -21.35
CA THR A 221 10.55 -9.06 -21.12
C THR A 221 11.15 -9.13 -19.72
N ASN A 222 12.48 -9.12 -19.61
CA ASN A 222 13.20 -9.03 -18.34
C ASN A 222 13.60 -7.57 -18.10
N VAL A 223 13.27 -7.04 -16.93
CA VAL A 223 13.48 -5.63 -16.56
C VAL A 223 14.31 -5.53 -15.29
N TRP A 224 15.35 -4.70 -15.33
CA TRP A 224 16.16 -4.32 -14.18
C TRP A 224 15.95 -2.84 -13.90
N ILE A 225 15.53 -2.53 -12.68
CA ILE A 225 15.44 -1.16 -12.18
C ILE A 225 16.43 -1.02 -11.02
N GLY A 226 17.25 0.01 -11.06
CA GLY A 226 18.19 0.35 -10.00
C GLY A 226 18.05 1.80 -9.60
N TYR A 227 18.00 2.06 -8.29
CA TYR A 227 18.08 3.40 -7.74
C TYR A 227 19.38 3.58 -6.94
N ASN A 228 20.16 4.58 -7.33
CA ASN A 228 21.34 5.03 -6.61
C ASN A 228 21.01 6.30 -5.81
N SER A 229 20.92 6.16 -4.50
CA SER A 229 20.60 7.24 -3.55
C SER A 229 21.64 8.34 -3.46
N THR A 230 22.90 8.05 -3.83
CA THR A 230 23.99 9.03 -3.83
C THR A 230 23.90 9.96 -5.04
N THR A 231 23.74 9.39 -6.24
CA THR A 231 23.61 10.17 -7.48
C THR A 231 22.18 10.64 -7.76
N LYS A 232 21.22 10.14 -6.97
CA LYS A 232 19.78 10.35 -7.15
C LYS A 232 19.32 9.88 -8.52
N ASN A 233 19.82 8.74 -8.99
CA ASN A 233 19.56 8.25 -10.33
C ASN A 233 18.69 6.98 -10.28
N LEU A 234 17.53 7.03 -10.92
CA LEU A 234 16.68 5.88 -11.19
C LEU A 234 16.96 5.43 -12.62
N SER A 235 17.48 4.22 -12.79
CA SER A 235 17.84 3.64 -14.08
C SER A 235 17.03 2.38 -14.35
N VAL A 236 16.61 2.22 -15.60
CA VAL A 236 15.80 1.11 -16.11
C VAL A 236 16.53 0.51 -17.30
N HIS A 237 16.63 -0.81 -17.34
CA HIS A 237 17.12 -1.56 -18.48
C HIS A 237 16.22 -2.76 -18.70
N TRP A 238 16.05 -3.18 -19.95
CA TRP A 238 15.32 -4.41 -20.26
C TRP A 238 15.93 -5.17 -21.42
N SER A 239 15.51 -6.42 -21.54
CA SER A 239 15.82 -7.29 -22.66
C SER A 239 14.68 -8.28 -22.87
N TYR A 240 14.64 -8.87 -24.04
CA TYR A 240 13.63 -9.86 -24.39
C TYR A 240 14.26 -11.25 -24.49
N GLN A 241 13.47 -12.29 -24.23
CA GLN A 241 13.96 -13.65 -24.20
C GLN A 241 14.14 -14.25 -25.60
N THR A 242 13.24 -13.95 -26.54
CA THR A 242 13.21 -14.59 -27.87
C THR A 242 13.34 -13.62 -29.03
N THR A 243 12.92 -12.38 -28.86
CA THR A 243 12.94 -11.32 -29.87
C THR A 243 14.21 -10.48 -29.71
N SER A 244 14.75 -10.01 -30.83
CA SER A 244 15.91 -9.11 -30.83
C SER A 244 15.67 -7.96 -31.80
N THR A 245 15.66 -6.73 -31.28
CA THR A 245 15.51 -5.51 -32.07
C THR A 245 16.70 -4.59 -31.80
N SER A 246 17.58 -4.41 -32.79
CA SER A 246 18.74 -3.51 -32.64
C SER A 246 18.36 -2.03 -32.75
N THR A 247 17.08 -1.73 -32.99
CA THR A 247 16.56 -0.38 -33.25
C THR A 247 15.98 0.28 -32.01
N GLU A 248 15.64 -0.49 -30.98
CA GLU A 248 15.11 0.03 -29.72
C GLU A 248 16.25 0.34 -28.75
N ASN A 249 16.13 1.47 -28.05
CA ASN A 249 17.00 1.74 -26.91
C ASN A 249 16.41 1.06 -25.68
N THR A 250 17.01 -0.04 -25.24
CA THR A 250 16.49 -0.82 -24.11
C THR A 250 16.96 -0.32 -22.74
N SER A 251 17.14 0.99 -22.61
CA SER A 251 17.51 1.61 -21.34
C SER A 251 17.07 3.06 -21.24
N LEU A 252 16.75 3.48 -20.01
CA LEU A 252 16.32 4.83 -19.69
C LEU A 252 16.78 5.18 -18.27
N TRP A 253 16.99 6.46 -17.98
CA TRP A 253 17.32 6.89 -16.63
C TRP A 253 16.77 8.29 -16.34
N TYR A 254 16.54 8.57 -15.07
CA TYR A 254 16.02 9.85 -14.61
C TYR A 254 16.65 10.25 -13.27
N GLN A 255 17.10 11.51 -13.17
CA GLN A 255 17.63 12.03 -11.92
C GLN A 255 16.50 12.53 -11.02
N ILE A 256 16.27 11.82 -9.92
CA ILE A 256 15.15 12.05 -9.00
C ILE A 256 15.52 11.81 -7.54
N ASP A 257 15.17 12.76 -6.68
CA ASP A 257 15.33 12.64 -5.23
C ASP A 257 14.05 12.11 -4.61
N LEU A 258 13.98 10.79 -4.42
CA LEU A 258 12.78 10.09 -3.94
C LEU A 258 12.33 10.59 -2.56
N MET A 259 13.26 11.08 -1.73
CA MET A 259 12.96 11.64 -0.41
C MET A 259 12.08 12.90 -0.47
N LYS A 260 12.10 13.63 -1.60
CA LYS A 260 11.28 14.83 -1.79
C LYS A 260 9.83 14.53 -2.19
N ILE A 261 9.55 13.27 -2.53
CA ILE A 261 8.30 12.87 -3.21
C ILE A 261 7.58 11.81 -2.37
N LEU A 262 8.30 10.78 -1.93
CA LEU A 262 7.77 9.63 -1.23
C LEU A 262 8.03 9.69 0.29
N PRO A 263 7.12 9.16 1.12
CA PRO A 263 7.32 9.05 2.56
C PRO A 263 8.40 8.01 2.93
N GLU A 264 8.78 7.96 4.22
CA GLU A 264 9.78 7.02 4.75
C GLU A 264 9.41 5.55 4.49
N TRP A 265 8.11 5.24 4.51
CA TRP A 265 7.56 3.91 4.29
C TRP A 265 6.68 3.91 3.06
N ILE A 266 6.99 3.04 2.12
CA ILE A 266 6.27 2.91 0.86
C ILE A 266 5.67 1.51 0.71
N THR A 267 4.76 1.37 -0.24
CA THR A 267 4.40 0.12 -0.88
C THR A 267 4.98 0.09 -2.28
N ILE A 268 5.29 -1.11 -2.75
CA ILE A 268 5.75 -1.37 -4.12
C ILE A 268 4.88 -2.44 -4.74
N GLY A 269 4.69 -2.36 -6.05
CA GLY A 269 3.84 -3.30 -6.75
C GLY A 269 3.79 -3.05 -8.24
N PHE A 270 2.90 -3.80 -8.87
CA PHE A 270 2.61 -3.70 -10.29
C PHE A 270 1.16 -3.33 -10.50
N SER A 271 0.89 -2.55 -11.54
CA SER A 271 -0.46 -2.25 -11.99
C SER A 271 -0.57 -2.46 -13.50
N ALA A 272 -1.76 -2.87 -13.93
CA ALA A 272 -2.18 -2.79 -15.32
C ALA A 272 -3.66 -2.44 -15.36
N ALA A 273 -4.10 -1.92 -16.50
CA ALA A 273 -5.50 -1.62 -16.74
C ALA A 273 -5.88 -1.87 -18.20
N THR A 274 -7.16 -2.17 -18.43
CA THR A 274 -7.77 -2.22 -19.76
C THR A 274 -8.69 -1.03 -19.97
N GLY A 275 -8.86 -0.61 -21.23
CA GLY A 275 -9.83 0.39 -21.65
C GLY A 275 -10.80 -0.23 -22.65
N SER A 276 -11.17 0.53 -23.69
CA SER A 276 -11.90 0.00 -24.84
C SER A 276 -11.03 -0.94 -25.70
N TYR A 277 -9.71 -0.77 -25.62
CA TYR A 277 -8.72 -1.72 -26.13
C TYR A 277 -8.12 -2.54 -24.99
N VAL A 278 -7.70 -3.76 -25.34
CA VAL A 278 -7.25 -4.75 -24.37
C VAL A 278 -6.01 -5.46 -24.89
N GLU A 279 -5.19 -5.90 -23.96
CA GLU A 279 -4.08 -6.82 -24.16
C GLU A 279 -3.89 -7.64 -22.88
N ILE A 280 -3.20 -8.76 -22.96
CA ILE A 280 -2.92 -9.59 -21.80
C ILE A 280 -1.63 -9.11 -21.15
N ASN A 281 -1.72 -8.75 -19.86
CA ASN A 281 -0.59 -8.32 -19.04
C ASN A 281 -0.32 -9.36 -17.94
N THR A 282 0.84 -10.01 -18.01
CA THR A 282 1.21 -11.11 -17.09
C THR A 282 2.56 -10.84 -16.42
N LEU A 283 2.60 -10.81 -15.09
CA LEU A 283 3.87 -10.78 -14.34
C LEU A 283 4.33 -12.21 -14.04
N VAL A 284 5.56 -12.54 -14.43
CA VAL A 284 6.08 -13.92 -14.42
C VAL A 284 7.01 -14.16 -13.22
N SER A 285 7.89 -13.21 -12.90
CA SER A 285 8.77 -13.30 -11.72
C SER A 285 9.04 -11.93 -11.12
N TRP A 286 9.40 -11.88 -9.84
CA TRP A 286 9.78 -10.63 -9.18
C TRP A 286 10.82 -10.82 -8.09
N GLU A 287 11.87 -10.03 -8.16
CA GLU A 287 12.93 -9.91 -7.18
C GLU A 287 13.09 -8.43 -6.77
N PHE A 288 13.29 -8.20 -5.48
CA PHE A 288 13.55 -6.87 -4.94
C PHE A 288 14.61 -6.95 -3.84
N ASN A 289 15.48 -5.94 -3.81
CA ASN A 289 16.49 -5.78 -2.78
C ASN A 289 16.59 -4.29 -2.38
N SER A 290 16.55 -4.00 -1.08
CA SER A 290 16.86 -2.69 -0.51
C SER A 290 17.79 -2.81 0.69
N THR A 291 18.68 -1.84 0.84
CA THR A 291 19.80 -1.92 1.80
C THR A 291 19.54 -1.23 3.14
N LEU A 292 18.45 -0.48 3.27
CA LEU A 292 18.17 0.31 4.47
C LEU A 292 17.43 -0.51 5.54
N ASP A 293 17.98 -0.48 6.75
CA ASP A 293 17.35 -1.01 7.97
C ASP A 293 16.93 0.18 8.85
N ILE A 294 15.62 0.28 9.16
CA ILE A 294 15.06 1.34 9.99
C ILE A 294 14.42 0.72 11.23
N LYS A 295 14.76 1.26 12.40
CA LYS A 295 14.03 0.93 13.63
C LYS A 295 12.67 1.62 13.60
N ASP A 296 11.58 0.85 13.51
CA ASP A 296 10.23 1.41 13.60
C ASP A 296 9.97 1.97 15.01
N THR A 297 10.22 3.27 15.19
CA THR A 297 9.97 3.99 16.43
C THR A 297 8.55 4.54 16.52
N SER A 298 7.76 4.46 15.43
CA SER A 298 6.41 5.04 15.34
C SER A 298 5.46 4.41 16.36
N ARG A 299 5.55 3.08 16.55
CA ARG A 299 4.80 2.35 17.57
C ARG A 299 5.17 2.79 18.99
N LYS A 300 6.46 3.03 19.26
CA LYS A 300 6.92 3.52 20.57
C LYS A 300 6.37 4.92 20.85
N HIS A 301 6.33 5.80 19.85
CA HIS A 301 5.75 7.13 20.01
C HIS A 301 4.23 7.10 20.19
N ALA A 302 3.51 6.23 19.47
CA ALA A 302 2.07 6.04 19.62
C ALA A 302 1.68 5.47 21.00
N GLU A 303 2.41 4.46 21.49
CA GLU A 303 2.22 3.89 22.84
C GLU A 303 2.55 4.93 23.91
N LYS A 304 3.64 5.69 23.76
CA LYS A 304 4.00 6.77 24.70
C LYS A 304 2.94 7.87 24.75
N ARG A 305 2.35 8.27 23.60
CA ARG A 305 1.23 9.22 23.56
C ARG A 305 -0.03 8.67 24.24
N ARG A 306 -0.36 7.39 24.03
CA ARG A 306 -1.49 6.72 24.71
C ARG A 306 -1.32 6.72 26.23
N ILE A 307 -0.12 6.42 26.72
CA ILE A 307 0.19 6.44 28.16
C ILE A 307 0.04 7.86 28.73
N ILE A 308 0.54 8.89 28.04
CA ILE A 308 0.44 10.28 28.51
C ILE A 308 -1.02 10.76 28.61
N VAL A 309 -1.86 10.41 27.62
CA VAL A 309 -3.29 10.78 27.62
C VAL A 309 -4.07 10.01 28.70
N GLY A 310 -3.81 8.71 28.87
CA GLY A 310 -4.48 7.91 29.92
C GLY A 310 -4.15 8.37 31.35
N SER A 311 -2.89 8.74 31.60
CA SER A 311 -2.45 9.23 32.92
C SER A 311 -3.01 10.62 33.26
N SER A 312 -3.14 11.50 32.28
CA SER A 312 -3.67 12.87 32.50
C SER A 312 -5.17 12.89 32.76
N VAL A 313 -5.95 12.01 32.09
CA VAL A 313 -7.39 11.90 32.33
C VAL A 313 -7.70 11.26 33.69
N SER A 314 -6.99 10.19 34.08
CA SER A 314 -7.23 9.54 35.38
C SER A 314 -6.80 10.41 36.56
N GLY A 315 -5.68 11.12 36.45
CA GLY A 315 -5.22 12.07 37.46
C GLY A 315 -6.18 13.24 37.65
N GLY A 316 -6.70 13.81 36.54
CA GLY A 316 -7.68 14.89 36.58
C GLY A 316 -9.00 14.50 37.25
N VAL A 317 -9.50 13.29 36.96
CA VAL A 317 -10.72 12.75 37.59
C VAL A 317 -10.52 12.51 39.08
N LEU A 318 -9.38 11.95 39.49
CA LEU A 318 -9.10 11.68 40.91
C LEU A 318 -9.04 12.99 41.73
N VAL A 319 -8.37 14.02 41.19
CA VAL A 319 -8.29 15.34 41.83
C VAL A 319 -9.67 15.99 41.94
N ALA A 320 -10.49 15.92 40.89
CA ALA A 320 -11.85 16.44 40.91
C ALA A 320 -12.74 15.72 41.94
N VAL A 321 -12.66 14.39 42.04
CA VAL A 321 -13.42 13.59 43.02
C VAL A 321 -13.00 13.93 44.45
N VAL A 322 -11.70 14.06 44.72
CA VAL A 322 -11.20 14.47 46.04
C VAL A 322 -11.68 15.89 46.38
N PHE A 323 -11.65 16.81 45.42
CA PHE A 323 -12.11 18.18 45.61
C PHE A 323 -13.61 18.24 45.94
N VAL A 324 -14.44 17.46 45.22
CA VAL A 324 -15.89 17.34 45.50
C VAL A 324 -16.14 16.70 46.86
N ALA A 325 -15.40 15.66 47.23
CA ALA A 325 -15.51 15.03 48.55
C ALA A 325 -15.16 16.01 49.68
N LEU A 326 -14.12 16.82 49.51
CA LEU A 326 -13.74 17.86 50.48
C LEU A 326 -14.83 18.95 50.62
N ILE A 327 -15.49 19.33 49.53
CA ILE A 327 -16.62 20.26 49.56
C ILE A 327 -17.82 19.65 50.29
N MET A 328 -18.13 18.37 50.06
CA MET A 328 -19.25 17.66 50.69
C MET A 328 -19.05 17.45 52.20
N VAL A 329 -17.82 17.19 52.65
CA VAL A 329 -17.53 16.94 54.08
C VAL A 329 -17.48 18.22 54.92
N ARG A 330 -17.11 19.37 54.32
CA ARG A 330 -17.03 20.67 55.00
C ARG A 330 -18.29 21.06 55.80
N PRO A 331 -19.51 21.07 55.22
CA PRO A 331 -20.70 21.48 55.95
C PRO A 331 -21.09 20.50 57.07
N GLU A 332 -20.78 19.21 56.93
CA GLU A 332 -21.12 18.23 57.96
C GLU A 332 -20.23 18.38 59.21
N VAL A 333 -18.93 18.67 59.03
CA VAL A 333 -18.01 18.94 60.15
C VAL A 333 -18.42 20.22 60.89
N GLU A 334 -18.78 21.28 60.17
CA GLU A 334 -19.25 22.52 60.79
C GLU A 334 -20.55 22.34 61.59
N SER A 335 -21.45 21.47 61.14
CA SER A 335 -22.69 21.13 61.86
C SER A 335 -22.43 20.37 63.16
N LYS A 336 -21.48 19.41 63.17
CA LYS A 336 -21.10 18.64 64.37
C LYS A 336 -20.36 19.50 65.41
N ILE A 337 -19.53 20.45 64.97
CA ILE A 337 -18.83 21.38 65.87
C ILE A 337 -19.83 22.32 66.56
N LYS A 338 -20.82 22.85 65.84
CA LYS A 338 -21.87 23.69 66.43
C LYS A 338 -22.80 22.92 67.38
N GLY A 339 -23.11 21.65 67.07
CA GLY A 339 -23.92 20.78 67.93
C GLY A 339 -23.24 20.41 69.26
N ASN A 340 -21.93 20.16 69.25
CA ASN A 340 -21.18 19.86 70.49
C ASN A 340 -21.03 21.07 71.42
N HIS A 341 -20.98 22.29 70.86
CA HIS A 341 -20.90 23.51 71.68
C HIS A 341 -22.22 23.84 72.41
N GLN A 342 -23.37 23.36 71.91
CA GLN A 342 -24.64 23.49 72.63
C GLN A 342 -24.83 22.42 73.72
N ARG A 343 -24.25 21.23 73.58
CA ARG A 343 -24.33 20.15 74.59
C ARG A 343 -23.48 20.37 75.84
N GLN A 344 -22.53 21.30 75.84
CA GLN A 344 -21.72 21.67 77.01
C GLN A 344 -22.29 22.85 77.82
N LYS A 345 -23.47 23.38 77.47
CA LYS A 345 -24.11 24.53 78.14
C LYS A 345 -25.43 24.21 78.85
N THR A 346 -25.74 22.94 79.03
CA THR A 346 -26.81 22.40 79.89
C THR A 346 -26.19 21.38 80.82
#